data_AF-Q2V2Q8-F1
#
_entry.id   AF-Q2V2Q8-F1
#
_cell.length_a   1.000
_cell.length_b   1.000
_cell.length_c   1.000
_cell.angle_alpha   90.00
_cell.angle_beta   90.00
_cell.angle_gamma   90.00
#
_symmetry.space_group_name_H-M   'P 1'
#
loop_
_entity.id
_entity.type
_entity.pdbx_description
1 polymer ?
#
loop_
_entity_poly.entity_id
_entity_poly.type
_entity_poly.pdbx_seq_one_letter_code
_entity_poly.pdbx_strand_id
1 'polypeptide(L)'
;MAKNLNTVSFTVLLLVLLMASTGILETEAACFKFLGECGAVPFPGTNADCTSCCVGNFGSAVCAGRVEVEGGVKHCHCYGTS
;
A
#
# COMPACT_ATOMS: atom_id res chain seq x y z
N MET A 1 15.64 -2.55 50.91
CA MET A 1 14.94 -1.58 50.03
C MET A 1 14.84 -2.20 48.64
N ALA A 2 13.82 -3.02 48.42
CA ALA A 2 13.53 -3.60 47.12
C ALA A 2 12.43 -2.73 46.49
N LYS A 3 12.71 -2.08 45.36
CA LYS A 3 11.75 -1.57 44.35
C LYS A 3 12.42 -0.49 43.49
N ASN A 4 13.30 -0.89 42.58
CA ASN A 4 13.47 -0.13 41.33
C ASN A 4 14.08 -0.92 40.17
N LEU A 5 14.09 -2.26 40.23
CA LEU A 5 14.64 -3.08 39.15
C LEU A 5 13.60 -3.40 38.06
N ASN A 6 12.30 -3.30 38.34
CA ASN A 6 11.27 -3.60 37.36
C ASN A 6 11.09 -2.49 36.31
N THR A 7 11.29 -1.22 36.65
CA THR A 7 10.98 -0.10 35.76
C THR A 7 11.86 -0.06 34.51
N VAL A 8 13.15 -0.39 34.66
CA VAL A 8 14.11 -0.41 33.55
C VAL A 8 13.83 -1.56 32.56
N SER A 9 13.33 -2.70 33.07
CA SER A 9 13.06 -3.86 32.22
C SER A 9 11.88 -3.60 31.27
N PHE A 10 10.83 -2.93 31.75
CA PHE A 10 9.67 -2.59 30.91
C PHE A 10 10.00 -1.57 29.82
N THR A 11 10.81 -0.54 30.12
CA THR A 11 11.16 0.48 29.11
C THR A 11 12.00 -0.10 27.98
N VAL A 12 12.94 -1.00 28.29
CA VAL A 12 13.75 -1.69 27.27
C VAL A 12 12.87 -2.58 26.38
N LEU A 13 11.94 -3.36 26.96
CA LEU A 13 11.04 -4.20 26.17
C LEU A 13 10.15 -3.38 25.23
N LEU A 14 9.62 -2.25 25.70
CA LEU A 14 8.80 -1.33 24.90
C LEU A 14 9.60 -0.72 23.74
N LEU A 15 10.84 -0.31 23.98
CA LEU A 15 11.74 0.18 22.93
C LEU A 15 12.01 -0.90 21.86
N VAL A 16 12.27 -2.15 22.26
CA VAL A 16 12.49 -3.26 21.31
C VAL A 16 11.23 -3.53 20.47
N LEU A 17 10.04 -3.52 21.08
CA LEU A 17 8.77 -3.70 20.37
C LEU A 17 8.51 -2.57 19.35
N LEU A 18 8.78 -1.32 19.73
CA LEU A 18 8.62 -0.16 18.82
C LEU A 18 9.58 -0.25 17.63
N MET A 19 10.84 -0.64 17.84
CA MET A 19 11.81 -0.84 16.76
C MET A 19 11.42 -2.01 15.84
N ALA A 20 10.71 -3.03 16.36
CA ALA A 20 10.22 -4.13 15.53
C ALA A 20 9.01 -3.73 14.66
N SER A 21 8.18 -2.79 15.13
CA SER A 21 6.95 -2.41 14.44
C SER A 21 7.14 -1.54 13.19
N THR A 22 8.33 -0.95 12.96
CA THR A 22 8.61 -0.17 11.75
C THR A 22 8.64 -1.02 10.48
N GLY A 23 8.77 -2.35 10.58
CA GLY A 23 8.74 -3.25 9.42
C GLY A 23 7.34 -3.57 8.87
N ILE A 24 6.26 -3.26 9.61
CA ILE A 24 4.90 -3.72 9.26
C ILE A 24 4.18 -2.73 8.31
N LEU A 25 4.57 -1.45 8.29
CA LEU A 25 3.94 -0.46 7.42
C LEU A 25 4.41 -0.47 5.95
N GLU A 26 5.46 -1.23 5.63
CA GLU A 26 6.14 -1.11 4.33
C GLU A 26 5.35 -1.69 3.13
N THR A 27 4.42 -2.62 3.35
CA THR A 27 3.85 -3.38 2.22
C THR A 27 2.85 -2.57 1.40
N GLU A 28 1.96 -1.80 2.03
CA GLU A 28 1.10 -0.86 1.31
C GLU A 28 1.86 0.42 0.92
N ALA A 29 2.84 0.82 1.73
CA ALA A 29 3.69 1.98 1.44
C ALA A 29 4.58 1.79 0.20
N ALA A 30 4.69 0.57 -0.36
CA ALA A 30 5.41 0.34 -1.60
C ALA A 30 4.53 0.50 -2.86
N CYS A 31 3.20 0.57 -2.74
CA CYS A 31 2.27 0.49 -3.88
C CYS A 31 1.94 1.86 -4.52
N PHE A 32 2.98 2.59 -4.91
CA PHE A 32 2.87 3.96 -5.45
C PHE A 32 3.48 4.15 -6.84
N LYS A 33 4.21 3.16 -7.37
CA LYS A 33 4.83 3.29 -8.69
C LYS A 33 3.75 3.26 -9.77
N PHE A 34 3.48 4.41 -10.39
CA PHE A 34 2.55 4.47 -11.51
C PHE A 34 3.12 3.68 -12.71
N LEU A 35 2.35 2.71 -13.20
CA LEU A 35 2.71 1.86 -14.33
C LEU A 35 2.07 2.35 -15.63
N GLY A 36 0.89 2.96 -15.54
CA GLY A 36 0.11 3.45 -16.68
C GLY A 36 -1.39 3.34 -16.44
N GLU A 37 -2.16 3.54 -17.50
CA GLU A 37 -3.62 3.42 -17.48
C GLU A 37 -4.10 2.11 -18.11
N CYS A 38 -5.35 1.72 -17.83
CA CYS A 38 -5.98 0.55 -18.44
C CYS A 38 -7.45 0.79 -18.81
N GLY A 39 -7.86 0.25 -19.96
CA GLY A 39 -9.25 0.31 -20.42
C GLY A 39 -9.65 1.64 -21.08
N ALA A 40 -10.95 1.78 -21.34
CA ALA A 40 -11.51 2.97 -21.98
C ALA A 40 -11.65 4.14 -20.99
N VAL A 41 -11.71 5.36 -21.52
CA VAL A 41 -11.96 6.60 -20.76
C VAL A 41 -13.29 7.22 -21.27
N PRO A 42 -14.31 7.43 -20.40
CA PRO A 42 -14.34 7.14 -18.98
C PRO A 42 -14.33 5.63 -18.70
N PHE A 43 -13.60 5.23 -17.66
CA PHE A 43 -13.53 3.84 -17.22
C PHE A 43 -14.90 3.39 -16.67
N PRO A 44 -15.51 2.34 -17.26
CA PRO A 44 -16.88 1.94 -16.90
C PRO A 44 -16.94 1.07 -15.63
N GLY A 45 -15.81 0.53 -15.18
CA GLY A 45 -15.74 -0.47 -14.12
C GLY A 45 -15.45 0.08 -12.73
N THR A 46 -15.30 -0.85 -11.80
CA THR A 46 -14.89 -0.66 -10.40
C THR A 46 -13.37 -0.78 -10.24
N ASN A 47 -12.85 -0.55 -9.03
CA ASN A 47 -11.43 -0.80 -8.71
C ASN A 47 -11.03 -2.27 -8.93
N ALA A 48 -11.95 -3.22 -8.75
CA ALA A 48 -11.68 -4.63 -9.02
C ALA A 48 -11.50 -4.90 -10.52
N ASP A 49 -12.37 -4.32 -11.35
CA ASP A 49 -12.25 -4.39 -12.81
C ASP A 49 -10.97 -3.71 -13.29
N CYS A 50 -10.65 -2.55 -12.70
CA CYS A 50 -9.41 -1.83 -12.98
C CYS A 50 -8.19 -2.67 -12.60
N THR A 51 -8.19 -3.30 -11.42
CA THR A 51 -7.11 -4.19 -10.99
C THR A 51 -6.95 -5.38 -11.93
N SER A 52 -8.05 -6.03 -12.33
CA SER A 52 -7.99 -7.13 -13.31
C SER A 52 -7.45 -6.67 -14.66
N CYS A 53 -7.83 -5.48 -15.12
CA CYS A 53 -7.30 -4.87 -16.33
C CYS A 53 -5.79 -4.63 -16.22
N CYS A 54 -5.37 -4.00 -15.11
CA CYS A 54 -3.96 -3.72 -14.83
C CYS A 54 -3.13 -5.01 -14.79
N VAL A 55 -3.60 -6.05 -14.08
CA VAL A 55 -2.92 -7.35 -14.02
C VAL A 55 -2.79 -7.97 -15.42
N GLY A 56 -3.80 -7.80 -16.28
CA GLY A 56 -3.73 -8.23 -17.68
C GLY A 56 -2.63 -7.51 -18.49
N ASN A 57 -2.41 -6.22 -18.26
CA ASN A 57 -1.44 -5.41 -19.00
C ASN A 57 -0.01 -5.47 -18.46
N PHE A 58 0.14 -5.47 -17.13
CA PHE A 58 1.43 -5.32 -16.45
C PHE A 58 1.84 -6.55 -15.64
N GLY A 59 1.01 -7.59 -15.61
CA GLY A 59 1.31 -8.86 -14.95
C GLY A 59 1.49 -8.71 -13.44
N SER A 60 2.44 -9.48 -12.90
CA SER A 60 2.73 -9.54 -11.45
C SER A 60 3.36 -8.26 -10.88
N ALA A 61 3.69 -7.27 -11.71
CA ALA A 61 4.18 -5.98 -11.24
C ALA A 61 3.08 -5.14 -10.58
N VAL A 62 1.80 -5.47 -10.82
CA VAL A 62 0.66 -4.71 -10.29
C VAL A 62 0.42 -5.05 -8.82
N CYS A 63 0.35 -4.01 -8.01
CA CYS A 63 -0.11 -4.10 -6.63
C CYS A 63 -1.51 -3.49 -6.45
N ALA A 64 -1.95 -2.57 -7.32
CA ALA A 64 -3.30 -2.00 -7.27
C ALA A 64 -3.76 -1.47 -8.64
N GLY A 65 -5.04 -1.61 -8.95
CA GLY A 65 -5.76 -0.79 -9.93
C GLY A 65 -6.75 0.12 -9.22
N ARG A 66 -6.70 1.42 -9.48
CA ARG A 66 -7.57 2.44 -8.85
C ARG A 66 -8.33 3.20 -9.90
N VAL A 67 -9.65 3.30 -9.74
CA VAL A 67 -10.48 4.18 -10.54
C VAL A 67 -10.43 5.57 -9.93
N GLU A 68 -9.76 6.49 -10.61
CA GLU A 68 -9.55 7.87 -10.18
C GLU A 68 -10.33 8.82 -11.09
N VAL A 69 -10.72 9.99 -10.57
CA VAL A 69 -11.49 10.96 -11.33
C VAL A 69 -10.61 12.16 -11.66
N GLU A 70 -10.29 12.34 -12.94
CA GLU A 70 -9.57 13.50 -13.46
C GLU A 70 -10.52 14.35 -14.30
N GLY A 71 -10.65 15.64 -14.01
CA GLY A 71 -11.51 16.53 -14.80
C GLY A 71 -12.99 16.10 -14.88
N GLY A 72 -13.49 15.32 -13.90
CA GLY A 72 -14.84 14.76 -13.92
C GLY A 72 -15.00 13.46 -14.71
N VAL A 73 -13.91 12.93 -15.27
CA VAL A 73 -13.86 11.70 -16.06
C VAL A 73 -13.18 10.61 -15.25
N LYS A 74 -13.71 9.38 -15.27
CA LYS A 74 -13.10 8.24 -14.58
C LYS A 74 -11.94 7.67 -15.42
N HIS A 75 -10.79 7.50 -14.81
CA HIS A 75 -9.62 6.83 -15.36
C HIS A 75 -9.29 5.61 -14.49
N CYS A 76 -8.72 4.57 -15.09
CA CYS A 76 -8.19 3.43 -14.34
C CYS A 76 -6.66 3.52 -14.34
N HIS A 77 -6.09 3.73 -13.16
CA HIS A 77 -4.66 3.87 -12.93
C HIS A 77 -4.08 2.59 -12.33
N CYS A 78 -2.99 2.13 -12.92
CA CYS A 78 -2.27 0.92 -12.50
C CYS A 78 -1.03 1.30 -11.69
N TYR A 79 -0.90 0.71 -10.51
CA TYR A 79 0.22 0.92 -9.61
C TYR A 79 0.95 -0.39 -9.33
N GLY A 80 2.26 -0.29 -9.18
CA GLY A 80 3.15 -1.39 -8.81
C GLY A 80 3.97 -1.08 -7.56
N THR A 81 4.66 -2.11 -7.07
CA THR A 81 5.70 -1.94 -6.06
C THR A 81 6.99 -1.45 -6.72
N SER A 82 7.70 -0.55 -6.05
CA SER A 82 8.97 0.09 -6.48
C SER A 82 9.91 -0.85 -7.25
#